data_AF-A0A8B6X411-F1
#
_entry.id   AF-A0A8B6X411-F1
#
_cell.length_a   1.000
_cell.length_b   1.000
_cell.length_c   1.000
_cell.angle_alpha   90.00
_cell.angle_beta   90.00
_cell.angle_gamma   90.00
#
_symmetry.space_group_name_H-M   'P 1'
#
loop_
_entity.id
_entity.type
_entity.pdbx_description
1 polymer ?
#
loop_
_entity_poly.entity_id
_entity_poly.type
_entity_poly.pdbx_seq_one_letter_code
_entity_poly.pdbx_strand_id
1 'polypeptide(L)'
;MAIVSSPNEPPQGDPAPAADRQPASDTAEADSAALRFLRWIPWVLLVLLLALVALVGGVTTEKAPWPIARFVVFTLLLAGMALWFMVCFTGPATEGREHHSFVFAYGFTFGAFALLILPFIADTDAIVRYNGTTPAVWPRAGAIQLVRGCVVVDDGNVGAISSVARCPEYKTPSTKGADGDRTWQGREVDREYGWLVAIGGTTQRRLVPEFKDCDSAAPPCAKLAQGVTDANDRAHREYAEIHGGLAVPLFVVVLAYIGGAVSLSRRIPEYQRRSDVGYVKDKLRVNEPPMLEFETRESVVFQIMQLVSAPFLALASWYIVTPATLASGAVLAFGTGFFSEPILLMIRGLVEGIRPAATRTAVQGAAAKPVTGQTPQDDGHADAGNADGKAPIRLDDASPPAG
;
A
#
# COMPACT_ATOMS: atom_id res chain seq x y z
N MET A 1 3.30 -66.58 13.15
CA MET A 1 4.73 -66.79 13.44
C MET A 1 5.44 -67.08 12.14
N ALA A 2 6.07 -66.07 11.54
CA ALA A 2 6.96 -66.21 10.41
C ALA A 2 8.19 -65.35 10.73
N ILE A 3 9.32 -66.02 10.90
CA ILE A 3 10.63 -65.43 11.20
C ILE A 3 11.20 -64.99 9.86
N VAL A 4 11.27 -63.68 9.63
CA VAL A 4 11.96 -63.08 8.49
C VAL A 4 13.36 -62.71 8.94
N SER A 5 14.34 -63.53 8.55
CA SER A 5 15.76 -63.22 8.64
C SER A 5 16.11 -62.15 7.61
N SER A 6 16.81 -61.11 8.04
CA SER A 6 17.42 -60.10 7.17
C SER A 6 18.94 -60.09 7.42
N PRO A 7 19.77 -60.53 6.46
CA PRO A 7 21.20 -60.29 6.47
C PRO A 7 21.56 -59.25 5.40
N ASN A 8 22.21 -58.16 5.81
CA ASN A 8 23.36 -57.53 5.13
C ASN A 8 23.59 -56.14 5.72
N GLU A 9 24.49 -56.10 6.72
CA GLU A 9 25.21 -54.89 7.05
C GLU A 9 26.15 -54.52 5.89
N PRO A 10 26.11 -53.29 5.38
CA PRO A 10 27.10 -52.81 4.43
C PRO A 10 28.45 -52.62 5.13
N PRO A 11 29.57 -52.77 4.39
CA PRO A 11 30.92 -52.68 4.94
C PRO A 11 31.20 -51.30 5.52
N GLN A 12 31.69 -51.32 6.76
CA GLN A 12 32.14 -50.19 7.54
C GLN A 12 33.40 -49.60 6.87
N GLY A 13 33.20 -48.58 6.03
CA GLY A 13 34.29 -47.85 5.38
C GLY A 13 35.04 -46.98 6.39
N ASP A 14 36.37 -46.99 6.28
CA ASP A 14 37.29 -46.25 7.14
C ASP A 14 36.93 -44.75 7.23
N PRO A 15 37.02 -44.14 8.42
CA PRO A 15 36.78 -42.72 8.59
C PRO A 15 37.85 -41.93 7.83
N ALA A 16 37.40 -41.12 6.87
CA ALA A 16 38.24 -40.17 6.15
C ALA A 16 39.02 -39.29 7.14
N PRO A 17 40.29 -38.94 6.84
CA PRO A 17 41.11 -38.13 7.72
C PRO A 17 40.41 -36.80 8.01
N ALA A 18 40.31 -36.48 9.30
CA ALA A 18 39.76 -35.23 9.80
C ALA A 18 40.49 -34.06 9.16
N ALA A 19 39.88 -33.47 8.12
CA ALA A 19 40.31 -32.21 7.57
C ALA A 19 40.12 -31.16 8.67
N ASP A 20 41.24 -30.62 9.17
CA ASP A 20 41.31 -29.49 10.09
C ASP A 20 40.39 -28.37 9.59
N ARG A 21 39.19 -28.29 10.16
CA ARG A 21 38.31 -27.12 10.02
C ARG A 21 38.98 -26.00 10.80
N GLN A 22 39.65 -25.10 10.08
CA GLN A 22 40.11 -23.85 10.65
C GLN A 22 38.95 -23.12 11.36
N PRO A 23 39.21 -22.54 12.54
CA PRO A 23 38.18 -21.93 13.37
C PRO A 23 37.65 -20.66 12.68
N ALA A 24 36.37 -20.69 12.29
CA ALA A 24 35.62 -19.53 11.81
C ALA A 24 35.27 -18.53 12.94
N SER A 25 36.16 -18.34 13.93
CA SER A 25 35.87 -17.57 15.14
C SER A 25 35.83 -16.07 14.90
N ASP A 26 36.60 -15.56 13.94
CA ASP A 26 36.87 -14.11 13.89
C ASP A 26 35.76 -13.32 13.18
N THR A 27 34.97 -13.95 12.32
CA THR A 27 33.78 -13.33 11.72
C THR A 27 32.58 -13.31 12.67
N ALA A 28 32.52 -14.23 13.63
CA ALA A 28 31.41 -14.33 14.57
C ALA A 28 31.36 -13.16 15.57
N GLU A 29 32.51 -12.58 15.93
CA GLU A 29 32.56 -11.50 16.92
C GLU A 29 32.05 -10.16 16.35
N ALA A 30 32.41 -9.84 15.10
CA ALA A 30 31.94 -8.63 14.40
C ALA A 30 30.42 -8.65 14.18
N ASP A 31 29.86 -9.81 13.83
CA ASP A 31 28.41 -9.99 13.66
C ASP A 31 27.66 -9.81 14.99
N SER A 32 28.27 -10.20 16.13
CA SER A 32 27.66 -10.04 17.45
C SER A 32 27.49 -8.57 17.87
N ALA A 33 28.40 -7.69 17.46
CA ALA A 33 28.35 -6.27 17.79
C ALA A 33 27.28 -5.55 16.94
N ALA A 34 27.21 -5.90 15.65
CA ALA A 34 26.18 -5.39 14.74
C ALA A 34 24.76 -5.83 15.17
N LEU A 35 24.58 -7.11 15.53
CA LEU A 35 23.30 -7.63 16.04
C LEU A 35 22.86 -6.96 17.33
N ARG A 36 23.80 -6.69 18.25
CA ARG A 36 23.50 -5.94 19.48
C ARG A 36 23.02 -4.53 19.18
N PHE A 37 23.63 -3.83 18.23
CA PHE A 37 23.18 -2.50 17.80
C PHE A 37 21.81 -2.54 17.11
N LEU A 38 21.55 -3.55 16.27
CA LEU A 38 20.26 -3.77 15.60
C LEU A 38 19.08 -3.91 16.58
N ARG A 39 19.32 -4.46 17.77
CA ARG A 39 18.29 -4.64 18.80
C ARG A 39 17.74 -3.31 19.34
N TRP A 40 18.50 -2.22 19.24
CA TRP A 40 18.09 -0.89 19.70
C TRP A 40 17.40 -0.05 18.61
N ILE A 41 17.61 -0.37 17.33
CA ILE A 41 17.03 0.36 16.21
C ILE A 41 15.51 0.57 16.32
N PRO A 42 14.67 -0.45 16.64
CA PRO A 42 13.23 -0.22 16.76
C PRO A 42 12.89 0.75 17.89
N TRP A 43 13.64 0.73 19.00
CA TRP A 43 13.45 1.67 20.10
C TRP A 43 13.89 3.09 19.72
N VAL A 44 15.01 3.23 19.01
CA VAL A 44 15.49 4.52 18.51
C VAL A 44 14.51 5.11 17.50
N LEU A 45 13.97 4.28 16.59
CA LEU A 45 12.97 4.72 15.63
C LEU A 45 11.64 5.06 16.29
N LEU A 46 11.21 4.31 17.32
CA LEU A 46 10.04 4.66 18.12
C LEU A 46 10.24 6.00 18.83
N VAL A 47 11.40 6.23 19.44
CA VAL A 47 11.74 7.51 20.09
C VAL A 47 11.80 8.64 19.07
N LEU A 48 12.36 8.42 17.88
CA LEU A 48 12.36 9.41 16.80
C LEU A 48 10.96 9.68 16.24
N LEU A 49 10.11 8.66 16.15
CA LEU A 49 8.71 8.81 15.74
C LEU A 49 7.93 9.61 16.79
N LEU A 50 8.09 9.28 18.08
CA LEU A 50 7.48 10.03 19.18
C LEU A 50 8.02 11.46 19.25
N ALA A 51 9.32 11.67 18.99
CA ALA A 51 9.92 12.98 18.88
C ALA A 51 9.37 13.76 17.68
N LEU A 52 9.15 13.11 16.53
CA LEU A 52 8.46 13.72 15.38
C LEU A 52 7.04 14.10 15.76
N VAL A 53 6.27 13.20 16.38
CA VAL A 53 4.89 13.49 16.79
C VAL A 53 4.87 14.65 17.80
N ALA A 54 5.80 14.66 18.76
CA ALA A 54 5.95 15.75 19.72
C ALA A 54 6.44 17.05 19.08
N LEU A 55 7.27 16.99 18.04
CA LEU A 55 7.75 18.17 17.32
C LEU A 55 6.68 18.69 16.36
N VAL A 56 5.91 17.83 15.71
CA VAL A 56 4.77 18.22 14.87
C VAL A 56 3.64 18.78 15.75
N GLY A 57 3.35 18.17 16.90
CA GLY A 57 2.32 18.60 17.84
C GLY A 57 2.72 19.78 18.72
N GLY A 58 4.00 19.91 19.09
CA GLY A 58 4.54 20.97 19.94
C GLY A 58 4.97 22.23 19.16
N VAL A 59 5.19 22.14 17.85
CA VAL A 59 5.57 23.27 16.98
C VAL A 59 4.33 23.87 16.30
N THR A 60 3.26 24.04 17.07
CA THR A 60 2.12 24.91 16.76
C THR A 60 2.31 26.33 17.29
N THR A 61 3.45 26.65 17.91
CA THR A 61 3.76 28.01 18.37
C THR A 61 4.08 28.92 17.17
N GLU A 62 3.20 29.89 16.93
CA GLU A 62 3.00 30.73 15.73
C GLU A 62 4.20 31.45 15.09
N LYS A 63 5.42 31.42 15.63
CA LYS A 63 6.47 32.41 15.29
C LYS A 63 7.68 31.91 14.52
N ALA A 64 7.71 30.65 14.11
CA ALA A 64 8.95 30.05 13.66
C ALA A 64 8.89 29.64 12.15
N PRO A 65 9.89 30.00 11.31
CA PRO A 65 9.99 29.61 9.89
C PRO A 65 10.36 28.13 9.71
N TRP A 66 9.47 27.21 10.11
CA TRP A 66 9.78 25.78 10.25
C TRP A 66 9.25 24.80 9.17
N PRO A 67 8.81 25.21 7.94
CA PRO A 67 8.49 24.21 6.91
C PRO A 67 9.72 23.38 6.54
N ILE A 68 10.92 23.98 6.58
CA ILE A 68 12.19 23.28 6.30
C ILE A 68 12.49 22.23 7.37
N ALA A 69 12.30 22.56 8.66
CA ALA A 69 12.59 21.62 9.74
C ALA A 69 11.69 20.37 9.67
N ARG A 70 10.38 20.54 9.43
CA ARG A 70 9.45 19.41 9.23
C ARG A 70 9.88 18.52 8.06
N PHE A 71 10.26 19.14 6.94
CA PHE A 71 10.79 18.44 5.78
C PHE A 71 12.08 17.67 6.08
N VAL A 72 13.03 18.28 6.79
CA VAL A 72 14.29 17.64 7.19
C VAL A 72 14.05 16.46 8.11
N VAL A 73 13.21 16.59 9.14
CA VAL A 73 12.91 15.48 10.06
C VAL A 73 12.21 14.34 9.31
N PHE A 74 11.23 14.64 8.45
CA PHE A 74 10.57 13.63 7.63
C PHE A 74 11.56 12.91 6.69
N THR A 75 12.47 13.64 6.07
CA THR A 75 13.51 13.07 5.20
C THR A 75 14.46 12.17 5.98
N LEU A 76 14.89 12.57 7.18
CA LEU A 76 15.75 11.76 8.04
C LEU A 76 15.04 10.48 8.51
N LEU A 77 13.75 10.55 8.82
CA LEU A 77 12.95 9.37 9.17
C LEU A 77 12.81 8.40 8.00
N LEU A 78 12.52 8.91 6.79
CA LEU A 78 12.47 8.08 5.59
C LEU A 78 13.83 7.42 5.30
N ALA A 79 14.93 8.16 5.43
CA ALA A 79 16.28 7.63 5.28
C ALA A 79 16.57 6.55 6.34
N GLY A 80 16.18 6.77 7.59
CA GLY A 80 16.31 5.79 8.68
C GLY A 80 15.51 4.51 8.43
N MET A 81 14.26 4.63 7.97
CA MET A 81 13.41 3.50 7.60
C MET A 81 13.99 2.74 6.39
N ALA A 82 14.51 3.44 5.39
CA ALA A 82 15.16 2.83 4.23
C ALA A 82 16.44 2.10 4.61
N LEU A 83 17.27 2.68 5.49
CA LEU A 83 18.47 2.03 6.01
C LEU A 83 18.11 0.77 6.81
N TRP A 84 17.06 0.83 7.65
CA TRP A 84 16.58 -0.33 8.40
C TRP A 84 16.07 -1.43 7.46
N PHE A 85 15.31 -1.06 6.42
CA PHE A 85 14.89 -1.99 5.36
C PHE A 85 16.10 -2.66 4.71
N MET A 86 17.11 -1.90 4.30
CA MET A 86 18.32 -2.45 3.68
C MET A 86 19.04 -3.41 4.62
N VAL A 87 19.18 -3.07 5.90
CA VAL A 87 19.82 -3.94 6.91
C VAL A 87 19.07 -5.28 7.08
N CYS A 88 17.74 -5.27 7.07
CA CYS A 88 16.91 -6.47 7.17
C CYS A 88 16.92 -7.30 5.87
N PHE A 89 16.87 -6.64 4.71
CA PHE A 89 16.58 -7.29 3.43
C PHE A 89 17.78 -7.39 2.46
N THR A 90 18.97 -6.92 2.84
CA THR A 90 20.23 -7.20 2.11
C THR A 90 21.15 -8.16 2.87
N GLY A 91 21.99 -8.92 2.16
CA GLY A 91 22.94 -9.89 2.74
C GLY A 91 22.41 -11.32 2.94
N PRO A 92 23.24 -12.24 3.47
CA PRO A 92 22.86 -13.64 3.66
C PRO A 92 21.70 -13.78 4.66
N ALA A 93 20.82 -14.75 4.39
CA ALA A 93 19.80 -15.18 5.34
C ALA A 93 20.51 -15.91 6.48
N THR A 94 20.43 -15.32 7.67
CA THR A 94 20.92 -15.92 8.91
C THR A 94 19.77 -15.90 9.90
N GLU A 95 19.72 -16.90 10.79
CA GLU A 95 18.64 -17.13 11.77
C GLU A 95 18.24 -15.86 12.55
N GLY A 96 19.20 -14.98 12.88
CA GLY A 96 18.92 -13.72 13.59
C GLY A 96 18.21 -12.64 12.74
N ARG A 97 18.40 -12.63 11.42
CA ARG A 97 17.85 -11.59 10.54
C ARG A 97 16.38 -11.79 10.22
N GLU A 98 15.88 -13.03 10.30
CA GLU A 98 14.46 -13.33 10.11
C GLU A 98 13.61 -12.55 11.11
N HIS A 99 13.95 -12.64 12.40
CA HIS A 99 13.25 -11.94 13.46
C HIS A 99 13.22 -10.42 13.19
N HIS A 100 14.34 -9.84 12.76
CA HIS A 100 14.41 -8.43 12.40
C HIS A 100 13.52 -8.06 11.21
N SER A 101 13.38 -8.94 10.21
CA SER A 101 12.50 -8.69 9.05
C SER A 101 11.03 -8.60 9.46
N PHE A 102 10.60 -9.43 10.42
CA PHE A 102 9.24 -9.38 10.96
C PHE A 102 9.00 -8.14 11.82
N VAL A 103 9.95 -7.79 12.69
CA VAL A 103 9.87 -6.56 13.49
C VAL A 103 9.82 -5.33 12.59
N PHE A 104 10.61 -5.32 11.50
CA PHE A 104 10.52 -4.28 10.49
C PHE A 104 9.13 -4.23 9.86
N ALA A 105 8.55 -5.36 9.44
CA ALA A 105 7.23 -5.39 8.81
C ALA A 105 6.13 -4.81 9.71
N TYR A 106 6.14 -5.17 11.01
CA TYR A 106 5.22 -4.58 11.99
C TYR A 106 5.49 -3.08 12.19
N GLY A 107 6.74 -2.69 12.43
CA GLY A 107 7.14 -1.30 12.65
C GLY A 107 6.81 -0.40 11.46
N PHE A 108 7.05 -0.89 10.23
CA PHE A 108 6.69 -0.22 8.99
C PHE A 108 5.18 -0.03 8.87
N THR A 109 4.40 -1.07 9.15
CA THR A 109 2.93 -1.01 9.06
C THR A 109 2.36 0.01 10.04
N PHE A 110 2.76 -0.03 11.31
CA PHE A 110 2.32 0.95 12.31
C PHE A 110 2.83 2.36 12.00
N GLY A 111 4.08 2.50 11.55
CA GLY A 111 4.67 3.78 11.19
C GLY A 111 3.94 4.44 10.02
N ALA A 112 3.62 3.70 8.97
CA ALA A 112 2.88 4.23 7.84
C ALA A 112 1.40 4.52 8.19
N PHE A 113 0.77 3.76 9.10
CA PHE A 113 -0.50 4.15 9.70
C PHE A 113 -0.44 5.50 10.42
N ALA A 114 0.57 5.71 11.26
CA ALA A 114 0.75 6.97 11.96
C ALA A 114 0.94 8.13 10.97
N LEU A 115 1.74 7.93 9.91
CA LEU A 115 1.94 8.93 8.85
C LEU A 115 0.65 9.25 8.08
N LEU A 116 -0.23 8.27 7.87
CA LEU A 116 -1.53 8.50 7.22
C LEU A 116 -2.52 9.25 8.11
N ILE A 117 -2.38 9.16 9.43
CA ILE A 117 -3.23 9.89 10.39
C ILE A 117 -2.75 11.33 10.58
N LEU A 118 -1.45 11.61 10.38
CA LEU A 118 -0.85 12.94 10.59
C LEU A 118 -1.63 14.10 9.96
N PRO A 119 -2.14 14.02 8.72
CA PRO A 119 -2.88 15.14 8.15
C PRO A 119 -4.16 15.47 8.92
N PHE A 120 -4.83 14.49 9.52
CA PHE A 120 -6.04 14.75 10.33
C PHE A 120 -5.73 15.44 11.67
N ILE A 121 -4.51 15.26 12.18
CA ILE A 121 -4.07 15.89 13.45
C ILE A 121 -3.44 17.26 13.17
N ALA A 122 -2.70 17.40 12.08
CA ALA A 122 -1.92 18.60 11.78
C ALA A 122 -2.73 19.74 11.16
N ASP A 123 -3.95 19.48 10.69
CA ASP A 123 -4.75 20.43 9.89
C ASP A 123 -5.78 21.23 10.71
N THR A 124 -5.49 21.54 11.98
CA THR A 124 -6.41 22.36 12.78
C THR A 124 -6.17 23.86 12.65
N ASP A 125 -4.93 24.35 12.42
CA ASP A 125 -4.66 25.78 12.64
C ASP A 125 -3.72 26.46 11.62
N ALA A 126 -3.23 25.77 10.59
CA ALA A 126 -2.38 26.39 9.56
C ALA A 126 -3.17 27.11 8.44
N ILE A 127 -4.44 27.45 8.69
CA ILE A 127 -5.14 28.48 7.94
C ILE A 127 -4.51 29.81 8.37
N VAL A 128 -3.43 30.16 7.67
CA VAL A 128 -2.79 31.47 7.74
C VAL A 128 -3.91 32.51 7.69
N ARG A 129 -4.22 33.15 8.83
CA ARG A 129 -5.10 34.31 8.88
C ARG A 129 -4.45 35.38 8.01
N TYR A 130 -4.89 35.43 6.75
CA TYR A 130 -4.47 36.45 5.81
C TYR A 130 -5.01 37.77 6.34
N ASN A 131 -4.10 38.68 6.71
CA ASN A 131 -4.44 40.01 7.19
C ASN A 131 -4.90 40.88 6.00
N GLY A 132 -6.12 40.63 5.54
CA GLY A 132 -7.09 41.60 5.03
C GLY A 132 -6.85 42.40 3.75
N THR A 133 -5.68 42.41 3.09
CA THR A 133 -5.45 43.43 2.02
C THR A 133 -5.08 42.92 0.64
N THR A 134 -4.79 41.63 0.44
CA THR A 134 -4.63 41.07 -0.92
C THR A 134 -5.22 39.67 -0.99
N PRO A 135 -6.17 39.39 -1.91
CA PRO A 135 -6.62 38.03 -2.19
C PRO A 135 -5.48 37.32 -2.91
N ALA A 136 -4.54 36.80 -2.15
CA ALA A 136 -3.44 36.00 -2.65
C ALA A 136 -3.97 34.59 -2.99
N VAL A 137 -4.84 34.50 -4.00
CA VAL A 137 -5.20 33.24 -4.67
C VAL A 137 -4.00 32.83 -5.52
N TRP A 138 -2.91 32.44 -4.86
CA TRP A 138 -1.81 31.81 -5.58
C TRP A 138 -2.23 30.37 -5.84
N PRO A 139 -2.34 29.93 -7.10
CA PRO A 139 -2.47 28.51 -7.38
C PRO A 139 -1.22 27.85 -6.80
N ARG A 140 -1.40 27.04 -5.76
CA ARG A 140 -0.33 26.15 -5.33
C ARG A 140 -0.24 25.09 -6.43
N ALA A 141 0.81 25.16 -7.24
CA ALA A 141 1.18 24.06 -8.11
C ALA A 141 2.02 23.09 -7.26
N GLY A 142 1.48 21.91 -6.99
CA GLY A 142 2.18 20.84 -6.29
C GLY A 142 1.87 19.52 -6.97
N ALA A 143 2.86 18.62 -7.05
CA ALA A 143 2.66 17.32 -7.66
C ALA A 143 1.64 16.47 -6.88
N ILE A 144 1.61 16.60 -5.55
CA ILE A 144 0.64 15.95 -4.66
C ILE A 144 0.24 16.96 -3.59
N GLN A 145 -1.05 17.12 -3.35
CA GLN A 145 -1.61 18.01 -2.35
C GLN A 145 -2.76 17.34 -1.63
N LEU A 146 -2.90 17.62 -0.35
CA LEU A 146 -4.10 17.29 0.40
C LEU A 146 -4.91 18.57 0.59
N VAL A 147 -6.16 18.56 0.13
CA VAL A 147 -7.04 19.72 0.18
C VAL A 147 -8.44 19.31 0.62
N ARG A 148 -9.10 20.17 1.39
CA ARG A 148 -10.53 20.05 1.65
C ARG A 148 -11.28 20.80 0.54
N GLY A 149 -12.06 20.10 -0.26
CA GLY A 149 -12.58 20.71 -1.46
C GLY A 149 -13.37 19.81 -2.39
N CYS A 150 -13.46 20.23 -3.63
CA CYS A 150 -14.18 19.55 -4.68
C CYS A 150 -13.48 19.71 -6.04
N VAL A 151 -13.86 18.88 -6.99
CA VAL A 151 -13.32 18.86 -8.34
C VAL A 151 -14.27 19.57 -9.29
N VAL A 152 -13.75 20.58 -9.98
CA VAL A 152 -14.48 21.28 -11.05
C VAL A 152 -14.38 20.42 -12.30
N VAL A 153 -15.53 20.17 -12.94
CA VAL A 153 -15.62 19.32 -14.12
C VAL A 153 -15.97 20.19 -15.30
N ASP A 154 -15.15 20.15 -16.34
CA ASP A 154 -15.49 20.79 -17.61
C ASP A 154 -16.66 20.05 -18.27
N ASP A 155 -17.55 20.78 -18.94
CA ASP A 155 -18.82 20.27 -19.50
C ASP A 155 -18.67 19.03 -20.41
N GLY A 156 -17.47 18.78 -20.94
CA GLY A 156 -17.16 17.61 -21.78
C GLY A 156 -16.81 16.31 -21.03
N ASN A 157 -16.49 16.35 -19.73
CA ASN A 157 -15.91 15.22 -18.98
C ASN A 157 -16.70 14.81 -17.73
N VAL A 158 -18.01 15.10 -17.72
CA VAL A 158 -18.90 14.82 -16.58
C VAL A 158 -18.92 13.34 -16.17
N GLY A 159 -18.61 12.39 -17.06
CA GLY A 159 -18.57 10.96 -16.72
C GLY A 159 -17.30 10.49 -15.98
N ALA A 160 -16.20 11.24 -16.06
CA ALA A 160 -14.90 10.75 -15.60
C ALA A 160 -14.67 10.93 -14.08
N ILE A 161 -15.46 11.80 -13.44
CA ILE A 161 -15.26 12.20 -12.04
C ILE A 161 -16.45 11.75 -11.21
N SER A 162 -16.17 10.95 -10.17
CA SER A 162 -17.17 10.48 -9.22
C SER A 162 -17.97 11.66 -8.63
N SER A 163 -19.28 11.47 -8.53
CA SER A 163 -20.21 12.42 -7.90
C SER A 163 -19.84 12.77 -6.45
N VAL A 164 -19.04 11.92 -5.78
CA VAL A 164 -18.57 12.11 -4.40
C VAL A 164 -17.51 13.22 -4.32
N ALA A 165 -16.70 13.41 -5.37
CA ALA A 165 -15.64 14.41 -5.39
C ALA A 165 -16.02 15.70 -6.15
N ARG A 166 -17.14 15.69 -6.88
CA ARG A 166 -17.55 16.80 -7.75
C ARG A 166 -18.01 18.02 -6.95
N CYS A 167 -17.66 19.21 -7.43
CA CYS A 167 -18.24 20.45 -6.92
C CYS A 167 -19.76 20.46 -7.12
N PRO A 168 -20.55 20.95 -6.15
CA PRO A 168 -21.96 21.19 -6.39
C PRO A 168 -22.11 22.14 -7.57
N GLU A 169 -22.92 21.74 -8.54
CA GLU A 169 -23.19 22.56 -9.71
C GLU A 169 -24.04 23.74 -9.23
N TYR A 170 -23.42 24.92 -9.16
CA TYR A 170 -24.16 26.15 -8.91
C TYR A 170 -25.02 26.39 -10.13
N LYS A 171 -26.31 26.03 -10.03
CA LYS A 171 -27.30 26.50 -10.99
C LYS A 171 -27.36 28.01 -10.83
N THR A 172 -26.67 28.72 -11.70
CA THR A 172 -26.86 30.15 -11.84
C THR A 172 -28.35 30.37 -12.09
N PRO A 173 -29.02 31.28 -11.35
CA PRO A 173 -30.43 31.52 -11.54
C PRO A 173 -30.65 31.87 -13.01
N SER A 174 -31.38 31.02 -13.73
CA SER A 174 -31.73 31.26 -15.11
C SER A 174 -32.43 32.63 -15.17
N THR A 175 -31.85 33.54 -15.94
CA THR A 175 -32.36 34.89 -16.09
C THR A 175 -33.77 34.85 -16.68
N LYS A 176 -34.75 35.19 -15.83
CA LYS A 176 -36.10 35.67 -16.14
C LYS A 176 -37.04 34.69 -16.84
N GLY A 177 -37.79 33.93 -16.04
CA GLY A 177 -39.22 33.78 -16.32
C GLY A 177 -39.91 35.15 -16.19
N ALA A 178 -40.86 35.44 -17.08
CA ALA A 178 -41.54 36.73 -17.18
C ALA A 178 -42.35 37.13 -15.93
N ASP A 179 -42.62 36.18 -15.02
CA ASP A 179 -43.55 36.36 -13.91
C ASP A 179 -42.93 36.94 -12.62
N GLY A 180 -41.68 37.41 -12.65
CA GLY A 180 -41.08 38.17 -11.54
C GLY A 180 -40.82 37.38 -10.24
N ASP A 181 -41.34 36.16 -10.12
CA ASP A 181 -41.15 35.32 -8.95
C ASP A 181 -39.81 34.56 -9.06
N ARG A 182 -38.76 35.13 -8.45
CA ARG A 182 -37.46 34.48 -8.34
C ARG A 182 -37.48 33.56 -7.12
N THR A 183 -38.07 32.39 -7.24
CA THR A 183 -37.88 31.35 -6.24
C THR A 183 -36.46 30.81 -6.35
N TRP A 184 -35.59 31.21 -5.43
CA TRP A 184 -34.25 30.67 -5.26
C TRP A 184 -34.36 29.22 -4.75
N GLN A 185 -34.60 28.25 -5.63
CA GLN A 185 -34.55 26.82 -5.31
C GLN A 185 -33.12 26.25 -5.36
N GLY A 186 -32.13 27.08 -5.06
CA GLY A 186 -30.78 26.61 -4.78
C GLY A 186 -30.71 26.17 -3.33
N ARG A 187 -31.25 24.98 -3.00
CA ARG A 187 -30.95 24.36 -1.72
C ARG A 187 -29.50 23.90 -1.80
N GLU A 188 -28.59 24.81 -1.46
CA GLU A 188 -27.20 24.49 -1.16
C GLU A 188 -27.26 23.52 0.00
N VAL A 189 -27.22 22.23 -0.32
CA VAL A 189 -27.12 21.19 0.68
C VAL A 189 -25.79 21.46 1.36
N ASP A 190 -25.80 21.70 2.67
CA ASP A 190 -24.63 21.76 3.56
C ASP A 190 -23.77 20.50 3.38
N ARG A 191 -23.07 20.41 2.25
CA ARG A 191 -22.16 19.32 1.95
C ARG A 191 -20.86 19.73 2.58
N GLU A 192 -20.53 19.03 3.64
CA GLU A 192 -19.18 19.06 4.16
C GLU A 192 -18.22 18.57 3.06
N TYR A 193 -17.39 19.48 2.55
CA TYR A 193 -16.33 19.11 1.61
C TYR A 193 -15.42 18.09 2.27
N GLY A 194 -15.25 16.95 1.59
CA GLY A 194 -14.34 15.90 2.01
C GLY A 194 -12.88 16.27 1.76
N TRP A 195 -11.98 15.53 2.39
CA TRP A 195 -10.56 15.57 2.10
C TRP A 195 -10.28 14.86 0.77
N LEU A 196 -9.60 15.56 -0.14
CA LEU A 196 -9.18 15.07 -1.45
C LEU A 196 -7.65 15.11 -1.54
N VAL A 197 -7.07 14.04 -2.08
CA VAL A 197 -5.68 14.00 -2.54
C VAL A 197 -5.68 14.41 -4.00
N ALA A 198 -5.14 15.59 -4.30
CA ALA A 198 -4.94 16.09 -5.65
C ALA A 198 -3.52 15.74 -6.13
N ILE A 199 -3.41 15.06 -7.26
CA ILE A 199 -2.14 14.71 -7.91
C ILE A 199 -2.09 15.44 -9.25
N GLY A 200 -1.21 16.44 -9.34
CA GLY A 200 -1.18 17.40 -10.44
C GLY A 200 -2.37 18.36 -10.45
N GLY A 201 -2.59 19.02 -11.59
CA GLY A 201 -3.65 20.03 -11.76
C GLY A 201 -3.33 21.37 -11.07
N THR A 202 -4.35 22.22 -10.96
CA THR A 202 -4.26 23.50 -10.23
C THR A 202 -5.37 23.57 -9.20
N THR A 203 -5.04 24.05 -8.00
CA THR A 203 -6.03 24.24 -6.93
C THR A 203 -6.29 25.73 -6.71
N GLN A 204 -7.54 26.14 -6.76
CA GLN A 204 -7.98 27.50 -6.43
C GLN A 204 -8.71 27.48 -5.10
N ARG A 205 -8.29 28.30 -4.14
CA ARG A 205 -9.04 28.45 -2.89
C ARG A 205 -10.20 29.41 -3.10
N ARG A 206 -11.37 29.01 -2.63
CA ARG A 206 -12.59 29.81 -2.60
C ARG A 206 -13.03 30.00 -1.16
N LEU A 207 -13.53 31.19 -0.89
CA LEU A 207 -14.20 31.54 0.36
C LEU A 207 -15.70 31.43 0.09
N VAL A 208 -16.40 30.52 0.79
CA VAL A 208 -17.87 30.56 0.78
C VAL A 208 -18.28 31.73 1.68
N PRO A 209 -19.04 32.71 1.18
CA PRO A 209 -19.76 33.61 2.07
C PRO A 209 -20.81 32.78 2.83
N GLU A 210 -20.64 32.56 4.13
CA GLU A 210 -21.66 31.91 4.96
C GLU A 210 -22.92 32.78 4.93
N PHE A 211 -23.90 32.42 4.11
CA PHE A 211 -25.21 33.04 4.04
C PHE A 211 -26.08 32.49 5.17
N LYS A 212 -25.75 32.85 6.40
CA LYS A 212 -26.59 32.53 7.56
C LYS A 212 -27.78 33.51 7.56
N ASP A 213 -28.95 32.98 7.23
CA ASP A 213 -30.27 33.60 7.44
C ASP A 213 -30.48 35.00 6.82
N CYS A 214 -30.60 35.09 5.49
CA CYS A 214 -31.29 36.22 4.84
C CYS A 214 -32.83 36.02 4.80
N ASP A 215 -33.40 35.19 5.68
CA ASP A 215 -34.83 34.84 5.69
C ASP A 215 -35.73 35.97 6.23
N SER A 216 -35.16 36.96 6.93
CA SER A 216 -35.90 38.16 7.32
C SER A 216 -35.81 39.20 6.21
N ALA A 217 -36.96 39.61 5.66
CA ALA A 217 -37.16 40.69 4.67
C ALA A 217 -36.66 42.09 5.09
N ALA A 218 -35.83 42.16 6.13
CA ALA A 218 -35.12 43.36 6.50
C ALA A 218 -33.98 43.65 5.49
N PRO A 219 -33.56 44.92 5.34
CA PRO A 219 -32.50 45.33 4.41
C PRO A 219 -31.01 45.14 4.83
N PRO A 220 -30.55 44.19 5.69
CA PRO A 220 -29.11 44.01 5.91
C PRO A 220 -28.37 43.31 4.77
N CYS A 221 -29.01 42.51 3.92
CA CYS A 221 -28.31 41.78 2.85
C CYS A 221 -27.80 42.71 1.71
N ALA A 222 -28.29 43.96 1.63
CA ALA A 222 -27.77 44.99 0.72
C ALA A 222 -26.39 45.53 1.14
N LYS A 223 -26.04 45.48 2.43
CA LYS A 223 -24.72 45.94 2.91
C LYS A 223 -23.60 44.94 2.62
N LEU A 224 -23.94 43.67 2.41
CA LEU A 224 -22.96 42.67 1.96
C LEU A 224 -22.50 42.90 0.52
N ALA A 225 -23.38 43.44 -0.33
CA ALA A 225 -23.03 43.86 -1.69
C ALA A 225 -22.12 45.11 -1.72
N GLN A 226 -22.06 45.86 -0.61
CA GLN A 226 -21.25 47.08 -0.52
C GLN A 226 -19.82 46.85 -0.01
N GLY A 227 -19.41 45.60 0.21
CA GLY A 227 -18.02 45.26 0.54
C GLY A 227 -17.54 45.74 1.92
N VAL A 228 -18.43 46.26 2.77
CA VAL A 228 -18.10 46.67 4.14
C VAL A 228 -18.30 45.46 5.05
N THR A 229 -17.22 44.72 5.28
CA THR A 229 -17.19 43.67 6.29
C THR A 229 -16.31 44.12 7.44
N ASP A 230 -16.88 44.20 8.64
CA ASP A 230 -16.09 44.25 9.86
C ASP A 230 -15.29 42.94 9.92
N ALA A 231 -13.97 43.06 9.77
CA ALA A 231 -13.05 41.96 9.45
C ALA A 231 -12.90 40.87 10.54
N ASN A 232 -13.67 40.94 11.63
CA ASN A 232 -13.37 40.16 12.83
C ASN A 232 -14.33 39.01 13.17
N ASP A 233 -15.47 38.83 12.49
CA ASP A 233 -16.51 37.95 13.07
C ASP A 233 -17.28 37.03 12.09
N ARG A 234 -16.72 36.73 10.91
CA ARG A 234 -17.32 35.71 10.03
C ARG A 234 -16.37 34.55 9.79
N ALA A 235 -16.80 33.39 10.27
CA ALA A 235 -16.17 32.10 10.03
C ALA A 235 -16.36 31.68 8.57
N HIS A 236 -15.65 32.32 7.64
CA HIS A 236 -15.62 31.89 6.25
C HIS A 236 -15.09 30.45 6.20
N ARG A 237 -15.89 29.54 5.65
CA ARG A 237 -15.41 28.19 5.32
C ARG A 237 -14.61 28.28 4.02
N GLU A 238 -13.30 28.07 4.13
CA GLU A 238 -12.42 27.90 2.97
C GLU A 238 -12.60 26.50 2.38
N TYR A 239 -12.72 26.41 1.06
CA TYR A 239 -12.63 25.15 0.31
C TYR A 239 -11.75 25.34 -0.92
N ALA A 240 -11.20 24.25 -1.43
CA ALA A 240 -10.40 24.24 -2.65
C ALA A 240 -11.21 23.69 -3.84
N GLU A 241 -11.14 24.38 -4.96
CA GLU A 241 -11.56 23.91 -6.28
C GLU A 241 -10.35 23.33 -6.99
N ILE A 242 -10.41 22.05 -7.35
CA ILE A 242 -9.36 21.37 -8.10
C ILE A 242 -9.73 21.40 -9.58
N HIS A 243 -8.86 21.99 -10.39
CA HIS A 243 -8.98 22.05 -11.85
C HIS A 243 -7.91 21.15 -12.49
N GLY A 244 -8.38 20.11 -13.19
CA GLY A 244 -7.52 19.10 -13.82
C GLY A 244 -6.78 18.20 -12.81
N GLY A 245 -5.87 17.36 -13.33
CA GLY A 245 -5.13 16.39 -12.52
C GLY A 245 -5.97 15.19 -12.07
N LEU A 246 -5.44 14.40 -11.13
CA LEU A 246 -6.15 13.30 -10.48
C LEU A 246 -6.54 13.71 -9.06
N ALA A 247 -7.83 13.84 -8.78
CA ALA A 247 -8.36 14.05 -7.44
C ALA A 247 -9.05 12.79 -6.89
N VAL A 248 -8.54 12.26 -5.78
CA VAL A 248 -9.08 11.05 -5.14
C VAL A 248 -9.46 11.35 -3.69
N PRO A 249 -10.63 10.93 -3.21
CA PRO A 249 -10.97 11.10 -1.79
C PRO A 249 -9.94 10.43 -0.89
N LEU A 250 -9.50 11.14 0.15
CA LEU A 250 -8.48 10.64 1.09
C LEU A 250 -8.89 9.30 1.73
N PHE A 251 -10.20 9.10 1.98
CA PHE A 251 -10.69 7.84 2.54
C PHE A 251 -10.39 6.64 1.62
N VAL A 252 -10.30 6.81 0.31
CA VAL A 252 -9.95 5.72 -0.63
C VAL A 252 -8.51 5.27 -0.39
N VAL A 253 -7.59 6.21 -0.23
CA VAL A 253 -6.18 5.94 0.07
C VAL A 253 -6.04 5.25 1.44
N VAL A 254 -6.72 5.77 2.45
CA VAL A 254 -6.66 5.25 3.83
C VAL A 254 -7.29 3.85 3.92
N LEU A 255 -8.48 3.63 3.35
CA LEU A 255 -9.14 2.32 3.39
C LEU A 255 -8.39 1.26 2.59
N ALA A 256 -7.79 1.62 1.46
CA ALA A 256 -6.93 0.71 0.70
C ALA A 256 -5.70 0.30 1.50
N TYR A 257 -5.07 1.26 2.19
CA TYR A 257 -3.96 0.96 3.08
C TYR A 257 -4.40 0.03 4.24
N ILE A 258 -5.55 0.29 4.86
CA ILE A 258 -6.13 -0.59 5.90
C ILE A 258 -6.36 -2.01 5.36
N GLY A 259 -6.97 -2.13 4.17
CA GLY A 259 -7.21 -3.42 3.54
C GLY A 259 -5.90 -4.20 3.32
N GLY A 260 -4.87 -3.53 2.80
CA GLY A 260 -3.54 -4.10 2.64
C GLY A 260 -2.90 -4.51 3.96
N ALA A 261 -3.02 -3.68 5.01
CA ALA A 261 -2.45 -3.97 6.31
C ALA A 261 -3.14 -5.15 7.01
N VAL A 262 -4.46 -5.30 6.84
CA VAL A 262 -5.21 -6.47 7.33
C VAL A 262 -4.75 -7.74 6.62
N SER A 263 -4.52 -7.69 5.30
CA SER A 263 -3.95 -8.83 4.55
C SER A 263 -2.57 -9.21 5.09
N LEU A 264 -1.67 -8.23 5.25
CA LEU A 264 -0.33 -8.44 5.78
C LEU A 264 -0.35 -9.02 7.20
N SER A 265 -1.18 -8.47 8.09
CA SER A 265 -1.27 -8.89 9.50
C SER A 265 -1.75 -10.32 9.67
N ARG A 266 -2.49 -10.88 8.69
CA ARG A 266 -2.91 -12.29 8.69
C ARG A 266 -1.80 -13.23 8.23
N ARG A 267 -0.93 -12.78 7.33
CA ARG A 267 0.09 -13.60 6.65
C ARG A 267 1.42 -13.62 7.38
N ILE A 268 1.82 -12.50 8.00
CA ILE A 268 3.09 -12.44 8.74
C ILE A 268 3.17 -13.51 9.84
N PRO A 269 2.16 -13.71 10.70
CA PRO A 269 2.21 -14.78 11.71
C PRO A 269 2.31 -16.18 11.10
N GLU A 270 1.73 -16.41 9.93
CA GLU A 270 1.82 -17.67 9.22
C GLU A 270 3.26 -17.93 8.74
N TYR A 271 3.93 -16.93 8.18
CA TYR A 271 5.33 -17.02 7.78
C TYR A 271 6.25 -17.24 8.98
N GLN A 272 6.04 -16.50 10.07
CA GLN A 272 6.77 -16.69 11.33
C GLN A 272 6.65 -18.12 11.85
N ARG A 273 5.43 -18.69 11.81
CA ARG A 273 5.20 -20.06 12.26
C ARG A 273 5.89 -21.09 11.37
N ARG A 274 5.90 -20.87 10.05
CA ARG A 274 6.47 -21.80 9.06
C ARG A 274 8.00 -21.72 8.96
N SER A 275 8.60 -20.63 9.43
CA SER A 275 10.06 -20.48 9.48
C SER A 275 10.69 -20.96 10.79
N ASP A 276 9.89 -21.28 11.81
CA ASP A 276 10.40 -21.77 13.09
C ASP A 276 11.12 -23.12 12.94
N VAL A 277 12.29 -23.26 13.57
CA VAL A 277 13.14 -24.47 13.55
C VAL A 277 12.37 -25.69 14.07
N GLY A 278 11.43 -25.45 14.98
CA GLY A 278 10.54 -26.45 15.56
C GLY A 278 9.23 -26.69 14.79
N TYR A 279 9.09 -26.25 13.54
CA TYR A 279 7.84 -26.38 12.80
C TYR A 279 7.43 -27.85 12.61
N VAL A 280 6.56 -28.34 13.49
CA VAL A 280 5.91 -29.64 13.37
C VAL A 280 4.70 -29.44 12.47
N LYS A 281 4.64 -30.22 11.38
CA LYS A 281 3.44 -30.28 10.53
C LYS A 281 2.26 -30.74 11.37
N ASP A 282 1.45 -29.79 11.82
CA ASP A 282 0.17 -30.10 12.47
C ASP A 282 -0.64 -30.98 11.53
N LYS A 283 -1.22 -32.06 12.06
CA LYS A 283 -2.05 -33.00 11.28
C LYS A 283 -3.24 -32.33 10.57
N LEU A 284 -3.63 -31.12 11.01
CA LEU A 284 -4.65 -30.30 10.35
C LEU A 284 -4.17 -29.55 9.11
N ARG A 285 -2.86 -29.35 8.91
CA ARG A 285 -2.28 -28.57 7.80
C ARG A 285 -1.25 -29.37 7.03
N VAL A 286 -1.67 -30.52 6.53
CA VAL A 286 -0.82 -31.49 5.82
C VAL A 286 -0.10 -30.88 4.59
N ASN A 287 -0.67 -29.82 3.99
CA ASN A 287 -0.21 -29.26 2.73
C ASN A 287 0.74 -28.05 2.83
N GLU A 288 1.07 -27.57 4.04
CA GLU A 288 1.98 -26.42 4.21
C GLU A 288 3.42 -26.90 4.49
N PRO A 289 4.34 -26.87 3.51
CA PRO A 289 5.73 -27.25 3.75
C PRO A 289 6.45 -26.22 4.65
N PRO A 290 7.44 -26.66 5.45
CA PRO A 290 8.33 -25.74 6.16
C PRO A 290 8.95 -24.78 5.16
N MET A 291 9.07 -23.51 5.55
CA MET A 291 9.58 -22.46 4.68
C MET A 291 11.08 -22.28 4.96
N LEU A 292 11.90 -22.30 3.90
CA LEU A 292 13.32 -21.99 4.02
C LEU A 292 13.52 -20.51 4.33
N GLU A 293 14.60 -20.16 5.02
CA GLU A 293 14.82 -18.77 5.47
C GLU A 293 14.78 -17.74 4.33
N PHE A 294 15.36 -18.13 3.19
CA PHE A 294 15.34 -17.32 1.98
C PHE A 294 13.93 -17.08 1.44
N GLU A 295 13.09 -18.13 1.43
CA GLU A 295 11.70 -18.07 0.96
C GLU A 295 10.83 -17.24 1.91
N THR A 296 11.07 -17.35 3.22
CA THR A 296 10.42 -16.52 4.26
C THR A 296 10.69 -15.04 4.00
N ARG A 297 11.96 -14.70 3.77
CA ARG A 297 12.37 -13.32 3.50
C ARG A 297 11.70 -12.76 2.25
N GLU A 298 11.74 -13.50 1.14
CA GLU A 298 11.11 -13.08 -0.11
C GLU A 298 9.60 -12.87 0.07
N SER A 299 8.95 -13.78 0.81
CA SER A 299 7.52 -13.69 1.11
C SER A 299 7.19 -12.44 1.93
N VAL A 300 8.00 -12.10 2.95
CA VAL A 300 7.81 -10.88 3.77
C VAL A 300 8.03 -9.61 2.94
N VAL A 301 9.08 -9.54 2.12
CA VAL A 301 9.33 -8.40 1.22
C VAL A 301 8.13 -8.21 0.28
N PHE A 302 7.64 -9.31 -0.28
CA PHE A 302 6.50 -9.28 -1.18
C PHE A 302 5.26 -8.69 -0.50
N GLN A 303 4.94 -9.07 0.75
CA GLN A 303 3.85 -8.47 1.52
C GLN A 303 4.03 -6.97 1.75
N ILE A 304 5.24 -6.53 2.08
CA ILE A 304 5.53 -5.10 2.27
C ILE A 304 5.30 -4.33 0.96
N MET A 305 5.75 -4.87 -0.17
CA MET A 305 5.53 -4.25 -1.48
C MET A 305 4.04 -4.17 -1.85
N GLN A 306 3.24 -5.19 -1.49
CA GLN A 306 1.80 -5.16 -1.67
C GLN A 306 1.15 -4.05 -0.84
N LEU A 307 1.52 -3.93 0.44
CA LEU A 307 1.02 -2.88 1.32
C LEU A 307 1.32 -1.47 0.76
N VAL A 308 2.53 -1.26 0.24
CA VAL A 308 2.92 0.02 -0.38
C VAL A 308 2.17 0.29 -1.68
N SER A 309 1.87 -0.76 -2.44
CA SER A 309 1.20 -0.66 -3.75
C SER A 309 -0.32 -0.53 -3.63
N ALA A 310 -0.92 -0.98 -2.53
CA ALA A 310 -2.36 -0.98 -2.30
C ALA A 310 -3.03 0.39 -2.55
N PRO A 311 -2.54 1.53 -2.02
CA PRO A 311 -3.08 2.84 -2.35
C PRO A 311 -3.09 3.14 -3.85
N PHE A 312 -1.99 2.88 -4.56
CA PHE A 312 -1.89 3.15 -6.00
C PHE A 312 -2.86 2.30 -6.83
N LEU A 313 -3.04 1.04 -6.45
CA LEU A 313 -4.04 0.16 -7.07
C LEU A 313 -5.46 0.68 -6.80
N ALA A 314 -5.74 1.17 -5.60
CA ALA A 314 -7.03 1.76 -5.27
C ALA A 314 -7.28 3.05 -6.06
N LEU A 315 -6.28 3.92 -6.22
CA LEU A 315 -6.33 5.09 -7.10
C LEU A 315 -6.70 4.68 -8.52
N ALA A 316 -6.01 3.70 -9.12
CA ALA A 316 -6.32 3.22 -10.46
C ALA A 316 -7.75 2.66 -10.55
N SER A 317 -8.15 1.83 -9.59
CA SER A 317 -9.49 1.24 -9.55
C SER A 317 -10.60 2.29 -9.44
N TRP A 318 -10.35 3.38 -8.69
CA TRP A 318 -11.29 4.47 -8.50
C TRP A 318 -11.63 5.16 -9.82
N TYR A 319 -10.63 5.36 -10.70
CA TYR A 319 -10.84 5.96 -12.01
C TYR A 319 -11.42 5.00 -13.06
N ILE A 320 -11.19 3.70 -12.90
CA ILE A 320 -11.78 2.70 -13.80
C ILE A 320 -13.26 2.49 -13.47
N VAL A 321 -13.60 2.39 -12.19
CA VAL A 321 -14.95 2.02 -11.72
C VAL A 321 -15.85 3.23 -11.48
N THR A 322 -15.28 4.40 -11.18
CA THR A 322 -15.99 5.67 -10.91
C THR A 322 -17.23 5.51 -10.02
N PRO A 323 -17.07 5.02 -8.78
CA PRO A 323 -18.20 4.66 -7.91
C PRO A 323 -19.14 5.85 -7.68
N ALA A 324 -20.44 5.59 -7.81
CA ALA A 324 -21.49 6.60 -7.69
C ALA A 324 -21.83 6.96 -6.22
N THR A 325 -21.49 6.09 -5.27
CA THR A 325 -21.78 6.29 -3.84
C THR A 325 -20.53 6.13 -2.99
N LEU A 326 -20.54 6.77 -1.81
CA LEU A 326 -19.46 6.64 -0.81
C LEU A 326 -19.29 5.19 -0.35
N ALA A 327 -20.39 4.46 -0.12
CA ALA A 327 -20.35 3.06 0.30
C ALA A 327 -19.68 2.15 -0.74
N SER A 328 -20.07 2.25 -2.01
CA SER A 328 -19.42 1.50 -3.09
C SER A 328 -17.94 1.87 -3.23
N GLY A 329 -17.61 3.16 -3.05
CA GLY A 329 -16.24 3.64 -3.07
C GLY A 329 -15.39 3.09 -1.93
N ALA A 330 -15.96 2.99 -0.73
CA ALA A 330 -15.30 2.45 0.45
C ALA A 330 -15.02 0.94 0.30
N VAL A 331 -16.00 0.17 -0.18
CA VAL A 331 -15.84 -1.26 -0.46
C VAL A 331 -14.80 -1.51 -1.55
N LEU A 332 -14.81 -0.72 -2.63
CA LEU A 332 -13.82 -0.79 -3.69
C LEU A 332 -12.41 -0.50 -3.16
N ALA A 333 -12.24 0.57 -2.39
CA ALA A 333 -10.96 0.96 -1.81
C ALA A 333 -10.41 -0.10 -0.85
N PHE A 334 -11.21 -0.51 0.13
CA PHE A 334 -10.81 -1.54 1.08
C PHE A 334 -10.53 -2.88 0.38
N GLY A 335 -11.41 -3.29 -0.52
CA GLY A 335 -11.29 -4.54 -1.28
C GLY A 335 -10.03 -4.57 -2.13
N THR A 336 -9.72 -3.50 -2.87
CA THR A 336 -8.49 -3.42 -3.68
C THR A 336 -7.22 -3.49 -2.84
N GLY A 337 -7.23 -2.87 -1.65
CA GLY A 337 -6.16 -3.04 -0.68
C GLY A 337 -6.01 -4.49 -0.19
N PHE A 338 -7.13 -5.10 0.22
CA PHE A 338 -7.18 -6.46 0.75
C PHE A 338 -6.81 -7.53 -0.29
N PHE A 339 -7.24 -7.35 -1.54
CA PHE A 339 -6.97 -8.23 -2.67
C PHE A 339 -5.72 -7.83 -3.48
N SER A 340 -4.86 -6.96 -2.96
CA SER A 340 -3.66 -6.51 -3.66
C SER A 340 -2.68 -7.65 -3.98
N GLU A 341 -2.63 -8.69 -3.14
CA GLU A 341 -1.78 -9.86 -3.38
C GLU A 341 -2.09 -10.63 -4.68
N PRO A 342 -3.29 -11.22 -4.85
CA PRO A 342 -3.57 -12.01 -6.04
C PRO A 342 -3.41 -11.18 -7.32
N ILE A 343 -3.73 -9.88 -7.25
CA ILE A 343 -3.52 -8.95 -8.37
C ILE A 343 -2.03 -8.84 -8.72
N LEU A 344 -1.16 -8.65 -7.73
CA LEU A 344 0.28 -8.54 -7.96
C LEU A 344 0.91 -9.86 -8.41
N LEU A 345 0.42 -11.00 -7.93
CA LEU A 345 0.83 -12.32 -8.43
C LEU A 345 0.40 -12.52 -9.90
N MET A 346 -0.79 -12.06 -10.27
CA MET A 346 -1.27 -12.12 -11.65
C MET A 346 -0.44 -11.23 -12.58
N ILE A 347 -0.12 -9.99 -12.16
CA ILE A 347 0.76 -9.08 -12.90
C ILE A 347 2.16 -9.69 -13.05
N ARG A 348 2.72 -10.26 -11.97
CA ARG A 348 4.01 -10.93 -12.03
C ARG A 348 4.00 -12.09 -13.03
N GLY A 349 2.97 -12.93 -13.00
CA GLY A 349 2.81 -14.02 -13.96
C GLY A 349 2.70 -13.55 -15.40
N LEU A 350 1.98 -12.45 -15.66
CA LEU A 350 1.89 -11.83 -16.99
C LEU A 350 3.24 -11.28 -17.45
N VAL A 351 3.96 -10.56 -16.59
CA VAL A 351 5.28 -9.98 -16.91
C VAL A 351 6.32 -11.07 -17.16
N GLU A 352 6.32 -12.14 -16.37
CA GLU A 352 7.20 -13.30 -16.56
C GLU A 352 6.84 -14.07 -17.84
N GLY A 353 5.56 -14.16 -18.21
CA GLY A 353 5.11 -14.74 -19.47
C GLY A 353 5.52 -13.93 -20.71
N ILE A 354 5.66 -12.61 -20.59
CA ILE A 354 6.10 -11.72 -21.68
C ILE A 354 7.61 -11.77 -21.89
N ARG A 355 8.41 -12.22 -20.90
CA ARG A 355 9.83 -12.51 -21.13
C ARG A 355 9.94 -13.80 -21.96
N PRO A 356 10.35 -13.73 -23.25
CA PRO A 356 10.42 -14.93 -24.07
C PRO A 356 11.42 -15.90 -23.44
N ALA A 357 11.06 -17.18 -23.37
CA ALA A 357 11.86 -18.27 -22.80
C ALA A 357 13.23 -18.52 -23.48
N ALA A 358 13.65 -17.64 -24.40
CA ALA A 358 14.78 -17.78 -25.29
C ALA A 358 16.16 -17.83 -24.60
N THR A 359 16.26 -17.61 -23.29
CA THR A 359 17.55 -17.64 -22.57
C THR A 359 17.75 -18.86 -21.67
N ARG A 360 16.72 -19.70 -21.41
CA ARG A 360 16.91 -20.90 -20.56
C ARG A 360 17.53 -22.09 -21.28
N THR A 361 17.44 -22.17 -22.61
CA THR A 361 18.01 -23.30 -23.37
C THR A 361 19.52 -23.20 -23.63
N ALA A 362 20.14 -22.02 -23.41
CA ALA A 362 21.57 -21.83 -23.70
C ALA A 362 22.52 -22.27 -22.57
N VAL A 363 22.05 -22.36 -21.32
CA VAL A 363 22.91 -22.71 -20.17
C VAL A 363 22.87 -24.21 -19.83
N GLN A 364 21.79 -24.92 -20.16
CA GLN A 364 21.72 -26.38 -19.98
C GLN A 364 22.31 -27.18 -21.16
N GLY A 365 22.59 -26.53 -22.30
CA GLY A 365 23.23 -27.16 -23.46
C GLY A 365 24.77 -27.18 -23.47
N ALA A 366 25.43 -26.42 -22.59
CA ALA A 366 26.90 -26.26 -22.61
C ALA A 366 27.66 -27.08 -21.55
N ALA A 367 26.95 -27.80 -20.67
CA ALA A 367 27.55 -28.62 -19.60
C ALA A 367 27.44 -30.14 -19.84
N ALA A 368 27.00 -30.59 -21.01
CA ALA A 368 27.08 -31.99 -21.41
C ALA A 368 28.42 -32.25 -22.14
N LYS A 369 29.51 -32.37 -21.38
CA LYS A 369 30.71 -33.06 -21.89
C LYS A 369 30.36 -34.56 -22.01
N PRO A 370 30.62 -35.20 -23.16
CA PRO A 370 30.48 -36.63 -23.29
C PRO A 370 31.67 -37.31 -22.59
N VAL A 371 31.43 -37.98 -21.47
CA VAL A 371 32.35 -38.99 -20.95
C VAL A 371 31.97 -40.30 -21.64
N THR A 372 32.51 -40.49 -22.84
CA THR A 372 32.42 -41.76 -23.57
C THR A 372 33.60 -42.63 -23.12
N GLY A 373 33.31 -43.56 -22.23
CA GLY A 373 34.25 -44.55 -21.71
C GLY A 373 33.50 -45.70 -21.07
N GLN A 374 32.65 -46.38 -21.83
CA GLN A 374 32.06 -47.65 -21.42
C GLN A 374 32.21 -48.66 -22.56
N THR A 375 32.95 -49.71 -22.21
CA THR A 375 33.17 -50.97 -22.92
C THR A 375 31.85 -51.71 -23.20
N PRO A 376 31.81 -52.50 -24.29
CA PRO A 376 30.64 -53.27 -24.65
C PRO A 376 30.56 -54.52 -23.76
N GLN A 377 29.43 -54.69 -23.07
CA GLN A 377 29.04 -56.02 -22.62
C GLN A 377 27.57 -56.23 -22.95
N ASP A 378 27.44 -56.96 -24.06
CA ASP A 378 26.32 -57.76 -24.50
C ASP A 378 25.75 -58.59 -23.35
N ASP A 379 24.43 -58.77 -23.34
CA ASP A 379 23.72 -60.01 -22.95
C ASP A 379 22.22 -59.69 -22.95
N GLY A 380 21.58 -60.12 -24.03
CA GLY A 380 20.16 -59.90 -24.28
C GLY A 380 19.24 -60.60 -23.28
N HIS A 381 18.13 -59.92 -22.99
CA HIS A 381 16.90 -60.63 -22.64
C HIS A 381 15.69 -59.83 -23.14
N ALA A 382 15.01 -60.42 -24.11
CA ALA A 382 13.69 -60.02 -24.54
C ALA A 382 12.69 -60.44 -23.46
N ASP A 383 11.79 -59.54 -23.04
CA ASP A 383 10.45 -60.00 -22.71
C ASP A 383 9.38 -58.93 -22.92
N ALA A 384 8.23 -59.45 -23.30
CA ALA A 384 7.15 -58.78 -23.98
C ALA A 384 6.18 -58.02 -23.05
N GLY A 385 5.58 -56.98 -23.61
CA GLY A 385 4.15 -56.61 -23.48
C GLY A 385 3.52 -56.54 -22.09
N ASN A 386 3.02 -55.34 -21.73
CA ASN A 386 1.63 -55.28 -21.32
C ASN A 386 0.99 -53.93 -21.68
N ALA A 387 -0.13 -54.02 -22.40
CA ALA A 387 -1.00 -52.93 -22.77
C ALA A 387 -2.30 -53.10 -21.96
N ASP A 388 -2.59 -52.14 -21.09
CA ASP A 388 -3.91 -51.93 -20.47
C ASP A 388 -3.97 -50.42 -20.15
N GLY A 389 -4.84 -49.60 -20.71
CA GLY A 389 -6.26 -49.84 -20.93
C GLY A 389 -7.05 -49.23 -19.76
N LYS A 390 -7.12 -47.90 -19.65
CA LYS A 390 -8.10 -47.26 -18.75
C LYS A 390 -8.70 -45.98 -19.33
N ALA A 391 -10.02 -46.04 -19.46
CA ALA A 391 -10.93 -45.12 -20.14
C ALA A 391 -11.06 -43.74 -19.46
N PRO A 392 -11.51 -42.70 -20.22
CA PRO A 392 -11.79 -41.39 -19.67
C PRO A 392 -13.14 -41.33 -18.93
N ILE A 393 -13.13 -40.63 -17.80
CA ILE A 393 -14.32 -40.31 -17.00
C ILE A 393 -15.12 -39.22 -17.72
N ARG A 394 -16.40 -39.52 -17.95
CA ARG A 394 -17.43 -38.65 -18.51
C ARG A 394 -17.92 -37.70 -17.40
N LEU A 395 -17.86 -36.39 -17.63
CA LEU A 395 -18.49 -35.38 -16.76
C LEU A 395 -19.85 -35.05 -17.37
N ASP A 396 -20.92 -35.36 -16.64
CA ASP A 396 -22.30 -35.04 -17.01
C ASP A 396 -22.66 -33.61 -16.61
N ASP A 397 -23.57 -33.06 -17.41
CA ASP A 397 -24.15 -31.72 -17.40
C ASP A 397 -24.78 -31.30 -16.06
N ALA A 398 -24.53 -30.05 -15.66
CA ALA A 398 -25.32 -29.33 -14.67
C ALA A 398 -25.92 -28.06 -15.29
N SER A 399 -27.25 -28.09 -15.47
CA SER A 399 -28.07 -26.93 -15.82
C SER A 399 -28.10 -25.89 -14.69
N PRO A 400 -28.20 -24.59 -14.99
CA PRO A 400 -28.52 -23.56 -14.01
C PRO A 400 -30.04 -23.47 -13.76
N PRO A 401 -30.49 -23.15 -12.52
CA PRO A 401 -31.88 -22.81 -12.27
C PRO A 401 -32.19 -21.39 -12.76
N ALA A 402 -33.37 -21.25 -13.38
CA ALA A 402 -34.02 -19.97 -13.63
C ALA A 402 -34.45 -19.33 -12.31
N GLY A 403 -34.18 -18.03 -12.15
CA GLY A 403 -34.62 -17.17 -11.06
C GLY A 403 -34.33 -15.73 -11.38
#